data_AF-A0A972E380-F1
#
_entry.id   AF-A0A972E380-F1
#
_cell.length_a   1.000
_cell.length_b   1.000
_cell.length_c   1.000
_cell.angle_alpha   90.00
_cell.angle_beta   90.00
_cell.angle_gamma   90.00
#
_symmetry.space_group_name_H-M   'P 1'
#
loop_
_entity.id
_entity.type
_entity.pdbx_description
1 polymer ?
#
loop_
_entity_poly.entity_id
_entity_poly.type
_entity_poly.pdbx_seq_one_letter_code
_entity_poly.pdbx_strand_id
1 'polypeptide(L)'
;LSCSGPLRIDQNRAIDLFLAWLIDEGIPQDPDTPMAGLLLAAVPEGSVVSSFVGYEEIESRGSGSLQEPGWLFYLDQSPGALYQHPGKIAVIGVSGSVLYTENTVGWPLLNGQTPNPLRSVTSDAYFQAIVWNPFQMIKPVAGSKTLNPAEISVISKGAIVINGVMESEPAYTEASNNHARVLQDMQSLFTASKVRSLASPVKTDQNPVDRIKLAINQLIVQEQVNRVTIYICAHGGIGSVTIGGYSMTALAFKDSILRFFPDIHFSLILESCYSGNYLTRLSGEFAQDNLAFMIAASMWNQSSYTDNDSEKTASGQTVNDHNPEDAFVEWTGDFLLELAAWSSGEKWIQVQQYAREHAIDTEIALFYHCFWSVKGAAAIPPPVGFDPADATKTIRERRGLEIQTPRIYARWVSETPVP
;
A
#
# COMPACT_ATOMS: atom_id res chain seq x y z
N LEU A 1 17.38 -4.82 56.77
CA LEU A 1 16.73 -4.26 55.56
C LEU A 1 16.32 -5.42 54.69
N SER A 2 15.07 -5.88 54.79
CA SER A 2 14.51 -6.92 53.92
C SER A 2 13.96 -6.25 52.66
N CYS A 3 14.63 -6.44 51.53
CA CYS A 3 14.08 -6.09 50.23
C CYS A 3 13.06 -7.18 49.84
N SER A 4 11.82 -7.06 50.31
CA SER A 4 10.72 -7.97 50.01
C SER A 4 9.64 -7.27 49.19
N GLY A 5 10.04 -6.66 48.07
CA GLY A 5 9.11 -6.32 46.99
C GLY A 5 9.10 -7.45 45.96
N PRO A 6 7.98 -7.72 45.28
CA PRO A 6 7.99 -8.62 44.13
C PRO A 6 9.01 -8.11 43.10
N LEU A 7 9.80 -9.04 42.52
CA LEU A 7 10.76 -8.71 41.48
C LEU A 7 10.01 -8.03 40.33
N ARG A 8 10.32 -6.77 40.07
CA ARG A 8 9.81 -6.03 38.92
C ARG A 8 10.91 -5.96 37.88
N ILE A 9 10.63 -6.45 36.69
CA ILE A 9 11.54 -6.32 35.56
C ILE A 9 11.45 -4.90 35.00
N ASP A 10 12.50 -4.46 34.32
CA ASP A 10 12.52 -3.22 33.55
C ASP A 10 12.24 -3.49 32.06
N GLN A 11 12.23 -2.43 31.25
CA GLN A 11 12.00 -2.52 29.82
C GLN A 11 13.04 -3.37 29.10
N ASN A 12 14.31 -3.29 29.48
CA ASN A 12 15.38 -4.07 28.85
C ASN A 12 15.16 -5.56 29.09
N ARG A 13 14.80 -5.92 30.32
CA ARG A 13 14.49 -7.31 30.63
C ARG A 13 13.20 -7.78 29.95
N ALA A 14 12.22 -6.92 29.74
CA ALA A 14 11.03 -7.25 28.95
C ALA A 14 11.38 -7.49 27.47
N ILE A 15 12.31 -6.71 26.90
CA ILE A 15 12.84 -6.95 25.55
C ILE A 15 13.51 -8.33 25.48
N ASP A 16 14.38 -8.69 26.43
CA ASP A 16 14.99 -10.03 26.46
C ASP A 16 13.96 -11.15 26.45
N LEU A 17 12.88 -11.00 27.23
CA LEU A 17 11.80 -11.97 27.31
C LEU A 17 10.99 -12.03 26.01
N PHE A 18 10.79 -10.90 25.34
CA PHE A 18 10.16 -10.87 24.02
C PHE A 18 11.02 -11.60 22.98
N LEU A 19 12.33 -11.36 22.95
CA LEU A 19 13.24 -12.05 22.05
C LEU A 19 13.29 -13.56 22.32
N ALA A 20 13.28 -13.97 23.59
CA ALA A 20 13.18 -15.37 23.97
C ALA A 20 11.84 -15.98 23.51
N TRP A 21 10.74 -15.25 23.68
CA TRP A 21 9.43 -15.68 23.22
C TRP A 21 9.38 -15.85 21.69
N LEU A 22 10.04 -14.99 20.90
CA LEU A 22 10.16 -15.18 19.45
C LEU A 22 10.84 -16.51 19.10
N ILE A 23 11.89 -16.89 19.83
CA ILE A 23 12.60 -18.17 19.66
C ILE A 23 11.66 -19.34 19.99
N ASP A 24 10.93 -19.25 21.10
CA ASP A 24 9.98 -20.27 21.54
C ASP A 24 8.81 -20.45 20.54
N GLU A 25 8.40 -19.36 19.88
CA GLU A 25 7.41 -19.36 18.78
C GLU A 25 7.97 -19.90 17.45
N GLY A 26 9.25 -20.29 17.41
CA GLY A 26 9.91 -20.82 16.22
C GLY A 26 10.22 -19.77 15.16
N ILE A 27 10.29 -18.48 15.53
CA ILE A 27 10.69 -17.43 14.60
C ILE A 27 12.18 -17.57 14.29
N PRO A 28 12.57 -17.70 13.01
CA PRO A 28 13.97 -17.87 12.64
C PRO A 28 14.77 -16.60 12.95
N GLN A 29 16.01 -16.79 13.39
CA GLN A 29 16.94 -15.68 13.66
C GLN A 29 17.41 -14.97 12.38
N ASP A 30 17.37 -15.67 11.26
CA ASP A 30 17.70 -15.18 9.92
C ASP A 30 16.53 -15.56 8.99
N PRO A 31 15.43 -14.78 8.97
CA PRO A 31 14.26 -15.06 8.15
C PRO A 31 14.53 -14.76 6.67
N ASP A 32 14.03 -15.63 5.79
CA ASP A 32 14.09 -15.43 4.33
C ASP A 32 13.15 -14.31 3.84
N THR A 33 12.27 -13.80 4.71
CA THR A 33 11.34 -12.70 4.43
C THR A 33 11.53 -11.56 5.43
N PRO A 34 11.23 -10.30 5.07
CA PRO A 34 11.34 -9.18 6.00
C PRO A 34 10.54 -9.40 7.29
N MET A 35 11.18 -9.22 8.45
CA MET A 35 10.52 -9.24 9.76
C MET A 35 11.15 -8.23 10.70
N ALA A 36 10.35 -7.68 11.61
CA ALA A 36 10.81 -6.75 12.64
C ALA A 36 10.04 -6.94 13.95
N GLY A 37 10.76 -6.92 15.07
CA GLY A 37 10.17 -6.90 16.40
C GLY A 37 10.16 -5.48 16.95
N LEU A 38 8.99 -4.99 17.35
CA LEU A 38 8.77 -3.63 17.81
C LEU A 38 8.30 -3.60 19.26
N LEU A 39 8.88 -2.70 20.06
CA LEU A 39 8.34 -2.24 21.33
C LEU A 39 7.44 -1.03 21.08
N LEU A 40 6.13 -1.23 21.12
CA LEU A 40 5.17 -0.20 20.69
C LEU A 40 4.79 0.79 21.80
N ALA A 41 4.69 0.32 23.04
CA ALA A 41 4.31 1.16 24.17
C ALA A 41 4.57 0.47 25.52
N ALA A 42 4.76 1.27 26.57
CA ALA A 42 4.45 0.83 27.93
C ALA A 42 2.92 0.78 28.11
N VAL A 43 2.40 -0.24 28.77
CA VAL A 43 0.96 -0.43 29.02
C VAL A 43 0.66 -0.33 30.52
N PRO A 44 -0.20 0.61 30.94
CA PRO A 44 -0.70 0.64 32.32
C PRO A 44 -1.60 -0.54 32.65
N GLU A 45 -1.67 -0.90 33.94
CA GLU A 45 -2.71 -1.78 34.48
C GLU A 45 -4.11 -1.27 34.07
N GLY A 46 -5.02 -2.18 33.78
CA GLY A 46 -6.37 -1.87 33.31
C GLY A 46 -6.48 -1.57 31.81
N SER A 47 -5.35 -1.35 31.11
CA SER A 47 -5.37 -1.16 29.65
C SER A 47 -5.87 -2.42 28.94
N VAL A 48 -6.42 -2.24 27.74
CA VAL A 48 -6.85 -3.33 26.86
C VAL A 48 -5.97 -3.30 25.62
N VAL A 49 -5.36 -4.44 25.30
CA VAL A 49 -4.68 -4.66 24.03
C VAL A 49 -5.57 -5.55 23.17
N SER A 50 -5.75 -5.20 21.91
CA SER A 50 -6.50 -6.02 20.96
C SER A 50 -5.86 -6.04 19.59
N SER A 51 -6.30 -6.96 18.74
CA SER A 51 -5.95 -6.98 17.32
C SER A 51 -7.03 -6.31 16.49
N PHE A 52 -6.66 -5.32 15.66
CA PHE A 52 -7.52 -4.84 14.59
C PHE A 52 -7.39 -5.75 13.37
N VAL A 53 -8.52 -6.23 12.86
CA VAL A 53 -8.59 -6.95 11.59
C VAL A 53 -9.69 -6.26 10.78
N GLY A 54 -9.34 -5.68 9.63
CA GLY A 54 -10.19 -4.74 8.88
C GLY A 54 -11.45 -5.33 8.22
N TYR A 55 -11.89 -6.51 8.65
CA TYR A 55 -13.05 -7.21 8.13
C TYR A 55 -13.99 -7.58 9.29
N GLU A 56 -15.28 -7.23 9.16
CA GLU A 56 -16.31 -7.43 10.19
C GLU A 56 -16.53 -8.92 10.58
N GLU A 57 -15.95 -9.86 9.83
CA GLU A 57 -16.12 -11.30 10.06
C GLU A 57 -15.14 -11.91 11.08
N ILE A 58 -14.12 -11.17 11.53
CA ILE A 58 -13.18 -11.65 12.56
C ILE A 58 -13.39 -10.83 13.83
N GLU A 59 -13.98 -11.46 14.85
CA GLU A 59 -14.10 -10.84 16.18
C GLU A 59 -12.70 -10.43 16.67
N SER A 60 -12.52 -9.14 16.94
CA SER A 60 -11.30 -8.64 17.57
C SER A 60 -11.13 -9.33 18.92
N ARG A 61 -10.13 -10.18 19.06
CA ARG A 61 -9.74 -10.77 20.34
C ARG A 61 -8.94 -9.73 21.10
N GLY A 62 -9.37 -9.43 22.32
CA GLY A 62 -8.69 -8.51 23.21
C GLY A 62 -8.18 -9.24 24.45
N SER A 63 -7.18 -8.67 25.10
CA SER A 63 -6.61 -9.15 26.35
C SER A 63 -7.59 -9.12 27.53
N GLY A 64 -8.74 -8.45 27.38
CA GLY A 64 -9.46 -7.87 28.51
C GLY A 64 -8.60 -6.82 29.22
N SER A 65 -9.04 -6.34 30.38
CA SER A 65 -8.22 -5.44 31.20
C SER A 65 -6.98 -6.19 31.72
N LEU A 66 -5.80 -5.68 31.39
CA LEU A 66 -4.53 -6.20 31.90
C LEU A 66 -4.47 -6.08 33.42
N GLN A 67 -4.02 -7.15 34.08
CA GLN A 67 -4.01 -7.25 35.55
C GLN A 67 -2.80 -6.58 36.21
N GLU A 68 -1.81 -6.16 35.41
CA GLU A 68 -0.64 -5.42 35.88
C GLU A 68 -0.06 -4.58 34.71
N PRO A 69 0.80 -3.57 34.98
CA PRO A 69 1.46 -2.85 33.90
C PRO A 69 2.51 -3.71 33.19
N GLY A 70 2.91 -3.29 32.00
CA GLY A 70 3.89 -4.01 31.19
C GLY A 70 4.32 -3.27 29.93
N TRP A 71 4.70 -4.02 28.90
CA TRP A 71 5.11 -3.51 27.59
C TRP A 71 4.43 -4.28 26.46
N LEU A 72 3.93 -3.54 25.48
CA LEU A 72 3.31 -4.06 24.27
C LEU A 72 4.37 -4.22 23.18
N PHE A 73 4.49 -5.43 22.68
CA PHE A 73 5.35 -5.80 21.57
C PHE A 73 4.53 -6.26 20.36
N TYR A 74 5.12 -6.07 19.18
CA TYR A 74 4.58 -6.55 17.91
C TYR A 74 5.69 -7.13 17.06
N LEU A 75 5.54 -8.39 16.64
CA LEU A 75 6.29 -8.95 15.55
C LEU A 75 5.55 -8.62 14.25
N ASP A 76 6.12 -7.73 13.47
CA ASP A 76 5.68 -7.43 12.11
C ASP A 76 6.39 -8.40 11.15
N GLN A 77 5.64 -9.26 10.45
CA GLN A 77 6.21 -10.21 9.49
C GLN A 77 6.17 -9.69 8.04
N SER A 78 5.77 -8.43 7.83
CA SER A 78 5.90 -7.73 6.55
C SER A 78 6.04 -6.22 6.79
N PRO A 79 7.10 -5.78 7.49
CA PRO A 79 7.27 -4.39 7.87
C PRO A 79 7.23 -3.47 6.65
N GLY A 80 6.41 -2.42 6.77
CA GLY A 80 6.17 -1.45 5.70
C GLY A 80 5.07 -1.83 4.72
N ALA A 81 4.51 -3.04 4.78
CA ALA A 81 3.34 -3.39 3.98
C ALA A 81 2.12 -2.54 4.39
N LEU A 82 1.28 -2.18 3.43
CA LEU A 82 0.11 -1.35 3.72
C LEU A 82 -0.91 -2.09 4.59
N TYR A 83 -1.18 -3.39 4.35
CA TYR A 83 -2.14 -4.31 5.03
C TYR A 83 -2.79 -5.15 3.93
N GLN A 84 -3.09 -6.45 4.05
CA GLN A 84 -3.14 -7.38 5.20
C GLN A 84 -1.93 -8.32 5.24
N HIS A 85 -1.25 -8.45 6.38
CA HIS A 85 -0.09 -9.34 6.48
C HIS A 85 0.04 -9.96 7.87
N PRO A 86 0.70 -11.13 7.97
CA PRO A 86 0.89 -11.79 9.25
C PRO A 86 1.67 -10.92 10.25
N GLY A 87 1.31 -11.08 11.52
CA GLY A 87 1.98 -10.47 12.66
C GLY A 87 1.67 -11.21 13.96
N LYS A 88 2.41 -10.90 15.02
CA LYS A 88 2.14 -11.43 16.35
C LYS A 88 2.20 -10.34 17.42
N ILE A 89 1.21 -10.30 18.29
CA ILE A 89 1.13 -9.35 19.41
C ILE A 89 1.59 -10.09 20.67
N ALA A 90 2.37 -9.42 21.52
CA ALA A 90 2.73 -9.92 22.84
C ALA A 90 2.71 -8.79 23.87
N VAL A 91 2.27 -9.08 25.09
CA VAL A 91 2.37 -8.16 26.23
C VAL A 91 3.13 -8.85 27.34
N ILE A 92 4.22 -8.22 27.80
CA ILE A 92 5.04 -8.73 28.91
C ILE A 92 4.85 -7.83 30.11
N GLY A 93 4.39 -8.40 31.21
CA GLY A 93 4.12 -7.69 32.45
C GLY A 93 5.37 -7.37 33.25
N VAL A 94 5.27 -6.42 34.18
CA VAL A 94 6.36 -6.08 35.11
C VAL A 94 6.77 -7.25 36.01
N SER A 95 5.93 -8.27 36.17
CA SER A 95 6.31 -9.52 36.85
C SER A 95 7.22 -10.43 36.01
N GLY A 96 7.36 -10.15 34.71
CA GLY A 96 7.98 -11.02 33.72
C GLY A 96 7.05 -12.08 33.13
N SER A 97 5.77 -12.09 33.49
CA SER A 97 4.78 -12.96 32.87
C SER A 97 4.33 -12.44 31.50
N VAL A 98 3.95 -13.35 30.62
CA VAL A 98 3.27 -13.02 29.37
C VAL A 98 1.79 -12.81 29.70
N LEU A 99 1.31 -11.57 29.55
CA LEU A 99 -0.06 -11.18 29.91
C LEU A 99 -1.05 -11.44 28.76
N TYR A 100 -0.57 -11.37 27.52
CA TYR A 100 -1.39 -11.53 26.33
C TYR A 100 -0.52 -11.87 25.12
N THR A 101 -1.02 -12.74 24.25
CA THR A 101 -0.44 -13.02 22.93
C THR A 101 -1.55 -13.24 21.92
N GLU A 102 -1.34 -12.83 20.68
CA GLU A 102 -2.29 -13.06 19.59
C GLU A 102 -1.56 -13.16 18.25
N ASN A 103 -1.89 -14.17 17.45
CA ASN A 103 -1.54 -14.18 16.03
C ASN A 103 -2.54 -13.29 15.29
N THR A 104 -2.04 -12.36 14.50
CA THR A 104 -2.88 -11.42 13.76
C THR A 104 -2.49 -11.36 12.29
N VAL A 105 -3.40 -10.80 11.51
CA VAL A 105 -3.21 -10.42 10.11
C VAL A 105 -3.37 -8.90 9.92
N GLY A 106 -3.59 -8.17 11.00
CA GLY A 106 -3.60 -6.72 11.05
C GLY A 106 -2.62 -6.21 12.09
N TRP A 107 -3.03 -5.23 12.90
CA TRP A 107 -2.11 -4.55 13.81
C TRP A 107 -2.68 -4.44 15.24
N PRO A 108 -1.83 -4.28 16.26
CA PRO A 108 -2.28 -4.09 17.62
C PRO A 108 -2.96 -2.74 17.83
N LEU A 109 -3.97 -2.73 18.68
CA LEU A 109 -4.56 -1.54 19.29
C LEU A 109 -4.25 -1.54 20.77
N LEU A 110 -3.90 -0.37 21.30
CA LEU A 110 -3.83 -0.10 22.74
C LEU A 110 -5.00 0.82 23.10
N ASN A 111 -5.92 0.33 23.93
CA ASN A 111 -7.15 1.04 24.32
C ASN A 111 -7.95 1.52 23.09
N GLY A 112 -8.01 0.69 22.05
CA GLY A 112 -8.71 0.98 20.79
C GLY A 112 -7.99 1.95 19.86
N GLN A 113 -6.73 2.32 20.15
CA GLN A 113 -5.93 3.25 19.34
C GLN A 113 -4.71 2.55 18.76
N THR A 114 -4.39 2.86 17.51
CA THR A 114 -3.14 2.42 16.87
C THR A 114 -1.94 3.05 17.58
N PRO A 115 -0.98 2.25 18.08
CA PRO A 115 0.23 2.76 18.71
C PRO A 115 1.00 3.72 17.79
N ASN A 116 1.54 4.79 18.37
CA ASN A 116 2.19 5.87 17.62
C ASN A 116 3.28 5.40 16.63
N PRO A 117 4.16 4.43 16.98
CA PRO A 117 5.16 3.93 16.02
C PRO A 117 4.56 3.42 14.70
N LEU A 118 3.36 2.84 14.73
CA LEU A 118 2.76 2.24 13.53
C LEU A 118 2.07 3.27 12.61
N ARG A 119 1.82 4.50 13.08
CA ARG A 119 1.14 5.54 12.27
C ARG A 119 1.93 5.93 11.01
N SER A 120 3.25 5.84 11.09
CA SER A 120 4.16 6.10 9.98
C SER A 120 5.36 5.16 10.08
N VAL A 121 5.42 4.20 9.16
CA VAL A 121 6.46 3.16 9.10
C VAL A 121 7.80 3.69 8.58
N THR A 122 7.82 4.93 8.08
CA THR A 122 9.04 5.66 7.67
C THR A 122 9.52 6.68 8.73
N SER A 123 8.82 6.79 9.86
CA SER A 123 9.12 7.79 10.90
C SER A 123 10.23 7.39 11.88
N ASP A 124 10.83 8.37 12.56
CA ASP A 124 11.77 8.09 13.66
C ASP A 124 11.13 7.25 14.77
N ALA A 125 9.83 7.44 15.04
CA ALA A 125 9.12 6.69 16.07
C ALA A 125 9.03 5.19 15.73
N TYR A 126 8.84 4.83 14.45
CA TYR A 126 8.85 3.43 14.02
C TYR A 126 10.23 2.81 14.22
N PHE A 127 11.29 3.46 13.71
CA PHE A 127 12.64 2.92 13.80
C PHE A 127 13.20 2.89 15.22
N GLN A 128 12.81 3.82 16.09
CA GLN A 128 13.13 3.78 17.53
C GLN A 128 12.40 2.65 18.28
N ALA A 129 11.25 2.21 17.76
CA ALA A 129 10.51 1.10 18.36
C ALA A 129 11.11 -0.27 18.01
N ILE A 130 11.96 -0.38 16.97
CA ILE A 130 12.54 -1.67 16.57
C ILE A 130 13.53 -2.16 17.63
N VAL A 131 13.21 -3.30 18.24
CA VAL A 131 14.05 -4.00 19.24
C VAL A 131 14.64 -5.29 18.68
N TRP A 132 14.17 -5.76 17.52
CA TRP A 132 14.71 -6.89 16.77
C TRP A 132 14.66 -6.59 15.27
N ASN A 133 15.82 -6.57 14.61
CA ASN A 133 15.96 -6.16 13.21
C ASN A 133 16.84 -7.14 12.41
N PRO A 134 16.44 -8.40 12.24
CA PRO A 134 17.25 -9.40 11.55
C PRO A 134 17.46 -9.03 10.07
N PHE A 135 16.46 -8.38 9.46
CA PHE A 135 16.50 -7.95 8.07
C PHE A 135 17.33 -6.66 7.86
N GLN A 136 17.89 -6.09 8.92
CA GLN A 136 18.71 -4.87 8.88
C GLN A 136 18.01 -3.70 8.18
N MET A 137 16.70 -3.52 8.43
CA MET A 137 15.93 -2.41 7.90
C MET A 137 16.55 -1.09 8.32
N ILE A 138 16.63 -0.16 7.37
CA ILE A 138 17.17 1.18 7.59
C ILE A 138 16.10 2.19 7.22
N LYS A 139 16.05 3.28 7.97
CA LYS A 139 15.11 4.36 7.70
C LYS A 139 15.34 4.95 6.30
N PRO A 140 14.30 5.05 5.46
CA PRO A 140 14.41 5.65 4.14
C PRO A 140 14.75 7.15 4.24
N VAL A 141 15.40 7.68 3.21
CA VAL A 141 15.74 9.10 3.08
C VAL A 141 14.61 9.77 2.31
N ALA A 142 13.65 10.36 3.02
CA ALA A 142 12.52 11.04 2.37
C ALA A 142 13.01 12.22 1.47
N GLY A 143 13.22 11.95 0.19
CA GLY A 143 13.68 12.87 -0.84
C GLY A 143 12.57 13.24 -1.81
N SER A 144 11.37 13.56 -1.31
CA SER A 144 10.21 13.83 -2.17
C SER A 144 10.51 14.91 -3.21
N LYS A 145 10.44 14.53 -4.49
CA LYS A 145 10.55 15.45 -5.62
C LYS A 145 9.18 15.72 -6.22
N THR A 146 8.90 17.00 -6.47
CA THR A 146 7.75 17.38 -7.29
C THR A 146 8.04 17.05 -8.75
N LEU A 147 7.18 16.24 -9.37
CA LEU A 147 7.44 15.69 -10.70
C LEU A 147 6.72 16.43 -11.84
N ASN A 148 5.49 16.90 -11.61
CA ASN A 148 4.72 17.74 -12.55
C ASN A 148 4.77 17.22 -14.00
N PRO A 149 4.13 16.06 -14.30
CA PRO A 149 4.04 15.55 -15.67
C PRO A 149 3.40 16.59 -16.60
N ALA A 150 3.77 16.53 -17.89
CA ALA A 150 3.25 17.48 -18.87
C ALA A 150 1.75 17.26 -19.10
N GLU A 151 1.00 18.36 -19.21
CA GLU A 151 -0.44 18.32 -19.50
C GLU A 151 -0.71 17.58 -20.81
N ILE A 152 -1.58 16.57 -20.74
CA ILE A 152 -2.11 15.91 -21.92
C ILE A 152 -3.45 16.57 -22.25
N SER A 153 -3.42 17.48 -23.21
CA SER A 153 -4.59 18.30 -23.55
C SER A 153 -5.74 17.45 -24.09
N VAL A 154 -6.77 17.19 -23.26
CA VAL A 154 -7.95 16.45 -23.71
C VAL A 154 -9.21 16.89 -22.96
N ILE A 155 -10.23 17.31 -23.71
CA ILE A 155 -11.47 17.89 -23.15
C ILE A 155 -12.22 16.86 -22.29
N SER A 156 -12.24 15.59 -22.68
CA SER A 156 -13.16 14.60 -22.12
C SER A 156 -12.55 13.66 -21.08
N LYS A 157 -11.38 13.97 -20.52
CA LYS A 157 -10.64 13.11 -19.58
C LYS A 157 -10.47 13.77 -18.24
N GLY A 158 -10.55 12.98 -17.18
CA GLY A 158 -10.35 13.44 -15.80
C GLY A 158 -9.94 12.31 -14.88
N ALA A 159 -9.68 12.65 -13.62
CA ALA A 159 -9.24 11.70 -12.62
C ALA A 159 -9.90 11.89 -11.25
N ILE A 160 -9.92 10.81 -10.48
CA ILE A 160 -10.29 10.81 -9.06
C ILE A 160 -9.13 10.17 -8.30
N VAL A 161 -8.61 10.88 -7.31
CA VAL A 161 -7.50 10.41 -6.47
C VAL A 161 -8.04 10.16 -5.07
N ILE A 162 -7.89 8.93 -4.58
CA ILE A 162 -8.51 8.45 -3.34
C ILE A 162 -7.43 8.00 -2.36
N ASN A 163 -7.45 8.57 -1.15
CA ASN A 163 -6.78 7.96 0.01
C ASN A 163 -7.85 7.17 0.79
N GLY A 164 -7.69 5.86 0.88
CA GLY A 164 -8.58 4.97 1.61
C GLY A 164 -8.17 4.74 3.07
N VAL A 165 -6.94 5.06 3.45
CA VAL A 165 -6.38 4.83 4.79
C VAL A 165 -6.83 5.94 5.74
N MET A 166 -7.43 5.58 6.87
CA MET A 166 -7.89 6.52 7.90
C MET A 166 -6.72 7.02 8.77
N GLU A 167 -6.85 8.22 9.36
CA GLU A 167 -5.84 8.80 10.26
C GLU A 167 -5.48 7.88 11.44
N SER A 168 -6.43 7.08 11.88
CA SER A 168 -6.25 6.12 12.98
C SER A 168 -5.53 4.84 12.56
N GLU A 169 -5.26 4.61 11.27
CA GLU A 169 -4.70 3.36 10.75
C GLU A 169 -3.18 3.46 10.52
N PRO A 170 -2.45 2.33 10.50
CA PRO A 170 -1.04 2.31 10.14
C PRO A 170 -0.77 2.85 8.74
N ALA A 171 0.45 3.34 8.53
CA ALA A 171 0.92 3.90 7.25
C ALA A 171 0.06 5.07 6.70
N TYR A 172 -0.76 5.72 7.55
CA TYR A 172 -1.59 6.85 7.16
C TYR A 172 -0.76 8.01 6.61
N THR A 173 0.38 8.31 7.25
CA THR A 173 1.25 9.42 6.81
C THR A 173 1.75 9.18 5.39
N GLU A 174 2.20 7.98 5.08
CA GLU A 174 2.66 7.58 3.76
C GLU A 174 1.51 7.68 2.73
N ALA A 175 0.35 7.09 3.02
CA ALA A 175 -0.81 7.13 2.14
C ALA A 175 -1.33 8.56 1.88
N SER A 176 -1.33 9.42 2.91
CA SER A 176 -1.78 10.81 2.83
C SER A 176 -0.81 11.67 2.00
N ASN A 177 0.50 11.53 2.22
CA ASN A 177 1.50 12.25 1.44
C ASN A 177 1.51 11.78 -0.02
N ASN A 178 1.41 10.47 -0.24
CA ASN A 178 1.29 9.90 -1.58
C ASN A 178 0.02 10.38 -2.30
N HIS A 179 -1.13 10.48 -1.61
CA HIS A 179 -2.35 11.08 -2.16
C HIS A 179 -2.12 12.52 -2.64
N ALA A 180 -1.46 13.35 -1.84
CA ALA A 180 -1.18 14.74 -2.22
C ALA A 180 -0.30 14.81 -3.47
N ARG A 181 0.69 13.92 -3.58
CA ARG A 181 1.58 13.82 -4.73
C ARG A 181 0.85 13.37 -6.00
N VAL A 182 0.11 12.25 -5.93
CA VAL A 182 -0.69 11.75 -7.06
C VAL A 182 -1.73 12.78 -7.48
N LEU A 183 -2.37 13.47 -6.54
CA LEU A 183 -3.30 14.55 -6.84
C LEU A 183 -2.63 15.66 -7.65
N GLN A 184 -1.47 16.14 -7.21
CA GLN A 184 -0.73 17.18 -7.92
C GLN A 184 -0.31 16.74 -9.33
N ASP A 185 0.20 15.51 -9.48
CA ASP A 185 0.65 15.02 -10.77
C ASP A 185 -0.53 14.77 -11.73
N MET A 186 -1.67 14.27 -11.22
CA MET A 186 -2.90 14.13 -12.01
C MET A 186 -3.50 15.49 -12.39
N GLN A 187 -3.42 16.50 -11.52
CA GLN A 187 -3.86 17.87 -11.83
C GLN A 187 -2.98 18.52 -12.90
N SER A 188 -1.69 18.22 -12.90
CA SER A 188 -0.76 18.64 -13.96
C SER A 188 -1.09 17.95 -15.28
N LEU A 189 -1.39 16.64 -15.23
CA LEU A 189 -1.69 15.82 -16.40
C LEU A 189 -3.04 16.16 -17.06
N PHE A 190 -4.12 16.32 -16.28
CA PHE A 190 -5.51 16.47 -16.77
C PHE A 190 -6.12 17.86 -16.62
N THR A 191 -5.36 18.84 -16.11
CA THR A 191 -5.85 20.12 -15.58
C THR A 191 -6.59 19.98 -14.25
N ALA A 192 -6.34 20.92 -13.34
CA ALA A 192 -6.87 20.88 -11.98
C ALA A 192 -8.40 20.79 -11.88
N SER A 193 -9.15 21.44 -12.79
CA SER A 193 -10.62 21.40 -12.78
C SER A 193 -11.18 20.01 -13.07
N LYS A 194 -10.40 19.12 -13.69
CA LYS A 194 -10.82 17.76 -14.08
C LYS A 194 -10.31 16.66 -13.16
N VAL A 195 -9.79 17.04 -12.01
CA VAL A 195 -9.36 16.10 -10.98
C VAL A 195 -10.18 16.31 -9.72
N ARG A 196 -10.65 15.22 -9.12
CA ARG A 196 -11.33 15.24 -7.82
C ARG A 196 -10.45 14.56 -6.79
N SER A 197 -10.26 15.23 -5.65
CA SER A 197 -9.60 14.67 -4.49
C SER A 197 -10.65 14.08 -3.56
N LEU A 198 -10.48 12.82 -3.20
CA LEU A 198 -11.15 12.18 -2.07
C LEU A 198 -10.08 11.83 -1.04
N ALA A 199 -9.72 12.80 -0.21
CA ALA A 199 -8.87 12.57 0.94
C ALA A 199 -9.53 11.58 1.93
N SER A 200 -8.70 10.96 2.77
CA SER A 200 -9.05 9.95 3.78
C SER A 200 -10.42 10.23 4.42
N PRO A 201 -11.44 9.36 4.23
CA PRO A 201 -12.69 9.48 4.95
C PRO A 201 -12.49 9.16 6.42
N VAL A 202 -13.21 9.86 7.30
CA VAL A 202 -13.48 9.34 8.64
C VAL A 202 -14.68 8.39 8.52
N LYS A 203 -14.75 7.30 9.31
CA LYS A 203 -15.87 6.33 9.34
C LYS A 203 -17.25 6.95 9.67
N THR A 204 -17.33 8.27 9.79
CA THR A 204 -18.53 9.07 10.05
C THR A 204 -19.03 9.84 8.83
N ASP A 205 -18.26 9.89 7.74
CA ASP A 205 -18.41 10.88 6.66
C ASP A 205 -18.81 10.23 5.33
N GLN A 206 -20.06 9.75 5.27
CA GLN A 206 -20.71 9.20 4.06
C GLN A 206 -20.09 7.91 3.48
N ASN A 207 -20.94 7.07 2.88
CA ASN A 207 -20.50 5.86 2.19
C ASN A 207 -19.49 6.25 1.08
N PRO A 208 -18.28 5.64 1.03
CA PRO A 208 -17.28 5.93 0.00
C PRO A 208 -17.80 5.79 -1.43
N VAL A 209 -18.70 4.84 -1.68
CA VAL A 209 -19.34 4.64 -2.99
C VAL A 209 -20.09 5.90 -3.42
N ASP A 210 -20.83 6.53 -2.51
CA ASP A 210 -21.61 7.74 -2.82
C ASP A 210 -20.68 8.93 -3.09
N ARG A 211 -19.57 9.05 -2.36
CA ARG A 211 -18.54 10.07 -2.61
C ARG A 211 -17.89 9.89 -3.98
N ILE A 212 -17.55 8.66 -4.37
CA ILE A 212 -17.01 8.34 -5.69
C ILE A 212 -18.02 8.69 -6.78
N LYS A 213 -19.28 8.27 -6.63
CA LYS A 213 -20.35 8.61 -7.58
C LYS A 213 -20.56 10.11 -7.73
N LEU A 214 -20.53 10.85 -6.61
CA LEU A 214 -20.66 12.30 -6.63
C LEU A 214 -19.50 12.95 -7.39
N ALA A 215 -18.27 12.52 -7.14
CA ALA A 215 -17.08 13.01 -7.84
C ALA A 215 -17.14 12.72 -9.35
N ILE A 216 -17.55 11.52 -9.75
CA ILE A 216 -17.75 11.15 -11.17
C ILE A 216 -18.82 12.06 -11.80
N ASN A 217 -19.98 12.21 -11.15
CA ASN A 217 -21.06 13.08 -11.65
C ASN A 217 -20.60 14.54 -11.83
N GLN A 218 -19.82 15.07 -10.89
CA GLN A 218 -19.27 16.42 -11.01
C GLN A 218 -18.35 16.57 -12.23
N LEU A 219 -17.46 15.59 -12.46
CA LEU A 219 -16.58 15.59 -13.65
C LEU A 219 -17.39 15.55 -14.96
N ILE A 220 -18.45 14.74 -15.01
CA ILE A 220 -19.32 14.64 -16.18
C ILE A 220 -20.04 15.97 -16.45
N VAL A 221 -20.74 16.49 -15.43
CA VAL A 221 -21.66 17.62 -15.59
C VAL A 221 -20.91 18.95 -15.74
N GLN A 222 -19.83 19.15 -14.99
CA GLN A 222 -19.13 20.43 -14.94
C GLN A 222 -18.00 20.52 -15.96
N GLU A 223 -17.32 19.41 -16.22
CA GLU A 223 -16.07 19.37 -16.99
C GLU A 223 -16.19 18.58 -18.30
N GLN A 224 -17.37 18.03 -18.60
CA GLN A 224 -17.66 17.23 -19.81
C GLN A 224 -16.73 16.01 -19.96
N VAL A 225 -16.34 15.42 -18.83
CA VAL A 225 -15.50 14.22 -18.78
C VAL A 225 -16.36 12.98 -19.08
N ASN A 226 -15.88 12.12 -19.98
CA ASN A 226 -16.45 10.80 -20.25
C ASN A 226 -15.43 9.64 -20.10
N ARG A 227 -14.20 9.98 -19.71
CA ARG A 227 -13.11 9.04 -19.40
C ARG A 227 -12.53 9.38 -18.04
N VAL A 228 -12.65 8.47 -17.08
CA VAL A 228 -12.26 8.71 -15.69
C VAL A 228 -11.18 7.72 -15.28
N THR A 229 -10.02 8.25 -14.89
CA THR A 229 -8.98 7.48 -14.19
C THR A 229 -9.26 7.51 -12.70
N ILE A 230 -9.39 6.36 -12.06
CA ILE A 230 -9.55 6.26 -10.61
C ILE A 230 -8.23 5.72 -10.04
N TYR A 231 -7.60 6.50 -9.17
CA TYR A 231 -6.46 6.07 -8.36
C TYR A 231 -6.91 5.82 -6.93
N ILE A 232 -6.54 4.69 -6.35
CA ILE A 232 -6.84 4.32 -4.95
C ILE A 232 -5.56 3.86 -4.26
N CYS A 233 -5.17 4.54 -3.19
CA CYS A 233 -4.19 4.06 -2.21
C CYS A 233 -4.93 3.65 -0.94
N ALA A 234 -4.90 2.36 -0.59
CA ALA A 234 -5.72 1.82 0.49
C ALA A 234 -5.14 0.53 1.08
N HIS A 235 -5.55 0.19 2.30
CA HIS A 235 -5.41 -1.16 2.84
C HIS A 235 -6.20 -2.17 1.99
N GLY A 236 -5.64 -3.37 1.82
CA GLY A 236 -6.20 -4.40 0.93
C GLY A 236 -6.20 -5.80 1.54
N GLY A 237 -7.10 -6.64 1.08
CA GLY A 237 -7.09 -8.06 1.37
C GLY A 237 -7.59 -8.84 0.16
N ILE A 238 -7.85 -10.12 0.35
CA ILE A 238 -8.26 -11.02 -0.74
C ILE A 238 -9.61 -10.55 -1.32
N GLY A 239 -9.54 -9.87 -2.47
CA GLY A 239 -10.70 -9.47 -3.29
C GLY A 239 -11.38 -8.18 -2.84
N SER A 240 -10.80 -7.45 -1.88
CA SER A 240 -11.36 -6.23 -1.31
C SER A 240 -10.31 -5.20 -0.94
N VAL A 241 -10.74 -3.94 -0.92
CA VAL A 241 -9.97 -2.82 -0.39
C VAL A 241 -10.79 -2.06 0.63
N THR A 242 -10.14 -1.45 1.61
CA THR A 242 -10.80 -0.66 2.66
C THR A 242 -10.66 0.82 2.35
N ILE A 243 -11.78 1.51 2.18
CA ILE A 243 -11.82 2.96 1.93
C ILE A 243 -12.56 3.61 3.09
N GLY A 244 -11.86 4.37 3.93
CA GLY A 244 -12.48 5.05 5.08
C GLY A 244 -13.10 4.09 6.10
N GLY A 245 -12.48 2.93 6.30
CA GLY A 245 -13.00 1.87 7.17
C GLY A 245 -14.17 1.06 6.59
N TYR A 246 -14.54 1.27 5.33
CA TYR A 246 -15.53 0.44 4.62
C TYR A 246 -14.83 -0.52 3.66
N SER A 247 -15.13 -1.82 3.78
CA SER A 247 -14.67 -2.81 2.81
C SER A 247 -15.46 -2.71 1.51
N MET A 248 -14.76 -2.66 0.38
CA MET A 248 -15.32 -2.69 -0.96
C MET A 248 -14.70 -3.84 -1.75
N THR A 249 -15.52 -4.80 -2.15
CA THR A 249 -15.08 -5.91 -3.00
C THR A 249 -15.01 -5.47 -4.47
N ALA A 250 -14.23 -6.20 -5.28
CA ALA A 250 -14.18 -5.99 -6.72
C ALA A 250 -15.58 -6.05 -7.38
N LEU A 251 -16.42 -7.00 -6.95
CA LEU A 251 -17.79 -7.12 -7.43
C LEU A 251 -18.66 -5.92 -7.03
N ALA A 252 -18.54 -5.46 -5.77
CA ALA A 252 -19.25 -4.28 -5.31
C ALA A 252 -18.82 -3.03 -6.09
N PHE A 253 -17.54 -2.86 -6.40
CA PHE A 253 -17.07 -1.75 -7.25
C PHE A 253 -17.61 -1.86 -8.67
N LYS A 254 -17.60 -3.05 -9.27
CA LYS A 254 -18.19 -3.28 -10.59
C LYS A 254 -19.67 -2.88 -10.62
N ASP A 255 -20.44 -3.35 -9.64
CA ASP A 255 -21.89 -3.15 -9.62
C ASP A 255 -22.26 -1.71 -9.24
N SER A 256 -21.53 -1.10 -8.31
CA SER A 256 -21.85 0.22 -7.79
C SER A 256 -21.22 1.38 -8.56
N ILE A 257 -20.10 1.19 -9.26
CA ILE A 257 -19.41 2.23 -10.01
C ILE A 257 -19.49 1.97 -11.51
N LEU A 258 -18.92 0.86 -12.00
CA LEU A 258 -18.80 0.63 -13.44
C LEU A 258 -20.17 0.50 -14.12
N ARG A 259 -21.08 -0.31 -13.55
CA ARG A 259 -22.44 -0.50 -14.08
C ARG A 259 -23.37 0.68 -13.84
N PHE A 260 -23.08 1.51 -12.84
CA PHE A 260 -23.85 2.72 -12.56
C PHE A 260 -23.58 3.83 -13.59
N PHE A 261 -22.38 3.85 -14.16
CA PHE A 261 -21.95 4.80 -15.19
C PHE A 261 -21.60 4.09 -16.51
N PRO A 262 -22.59 3.49 -17.21
CA PRO A 262 -22.32 2.65 -18.39
C PRO A 262 -21.67 3.43 -19.56
N ASP A 263 -21.94 4.72 -19.68
CA ASP A 263 -21.43 5.58 -20.76
C ASP A 263 -20.04 6.19 -20.47
N ILE A 264 -19.46 5.87 -19.31
CA ILE A 264 -18.16 6.39 -18.87
C ILE A 264 -17.11 5.30 -18.99
N HIS A 265 -16.00 5.62 -19.66
CA HIS A 265 -14.86 4.73 -19.77
C HIS A 265 -13.92 4.91 -18.57
N PHE A 266 -13.52 3.81 -17.96
CA PHE A 266 -12.71 3.81 -16.74
C PHE A 266 -11.32 3.25 -16.97
N SER A 267 -10.35 3.85 -16.27
CA SER A 267 -9.06 3.26 -15.94
C SER A 267 -8.94 3.18 -14.42
N LEU A 268 -8.36 2.11 -13.88
CA LEU A 268 -8.17 1.93 -12.44
C LEU A 268 -6.70 1.70 -12.10
N ILE A 269 -6.13 2.49 -11.20
CA ILE A 269 -4.80 2.24 -10.62
C ILE A 269 -5.02 1.96 -9.14
N LEU A 270 -4.68 0.74 -8.72
CA LEU A 270 -4.95 0.23 -7.38
C LEU A 270 -3.65 -0.05 -6.64
N GLU A 271 -3.32 0.84 -5.71
CA GLU A 271 -2.23 0.72 -4.75
C GLU A 271 -2.76 0.12 -3.45
N SER A 272 -2.60 -1.20 -3.33
CA SER A 272 -3.11 -1.98 -2.22
C SER A 272 -2.50 -3.38 -2.19
N CYS A 273 -2.41 -4.00 -1.00
CA CYS A 273 -2.04 -5.41 -0.90
C CYS A 273 -3.11 -6.27 -1.57
N TYR A 274 -2.70 -7.37 -2.20
CA TYR A 274 -3.56 -8.27 -2.95
C TYR A 274 -4.33 -7.58 -4.08
N SER A 275 -3.87 -6.43 -4.57
CA SER A 275 -4.55 -5.70 -5.66
C SER A 275 -4.64 -6.53 -6.94
N GLY A 276 -3.70 -7.45 -7.19
CA GLY A 276 -3.80 -8.43 -8.28
C GLY A 276 -5.02 -9.36 -8.15
N ASN A 277 -5.46 -9.65 -6.94
CA ASN A 277 -6.64 -10.47 -6.66
C ASN A 277 -7.94 -9.70 -6.94
N TYR A 278 -7.89 -8.38 -6.80
CA TYR A 278 -8.95 -7.48 -7.22
C TYR A 278 -9.02 -7.40 -8.75
N LEU A 279 -7.87 -7.31 -9.41
CA LEU A 279 -7.73 -7.28 -10.87
C LEU A 279 -8.27 -8.56 -11.52
N THR A 280 -7.96 -9.75 -10.99
CA THR A 280 -8.50 -11.01 -11.53
C THR A 280 -10.03 -11.08 -11.49
N ARG A 281 -10.68 -10.38 -10.56
CA ARG A 281 -12.15 -10.28 -10.45
C ARG A 281 -12.78 -9.21 -11.35
N LEU A 282 -11.97 -8.34 -11.99
CA LEU A 282 -12.41 -7.29 -12.90
C LEU A 282 -11.90 -7.48 -14.34
N SER A 283 -11.18 -8.56 -14.62
CA SER A 283 -10.55 -8.83 -15.91
C SER A 283 -11.04 -10.17 -16.50
N GLY A 284 -10.58 -10.49 -17.71
CA GLY A 284 -10.96 -11.72 -18.41
C GLY A 284 -12.47 -11.81 -18.63
N GLU A 285 -13.08 -12.95 -18.26
CA GLU A 285 -14.52 -13.19 -18.39
C GLU A 285 -15.39 -12.21 -17.57
N PHE A 286 -14.82 -11.56 -16.54
CA PHE A 286 -15.52 -10.61 -15.68
C PHE A 286 -15.34 -9.14 -16.13
N ALA A 287 -14.53 -8.91 -17.16
CA ALA A 287 -14.26 -7.56 -17.68
C ALA A 287 -15.55 -6.85 -18.10
N GLN A 288 -15.65 -5.56 -17.78
CA GLN A 288 -16.71 -4.70 -18.28
C GLN A 288 -16.25 -3.96 -19.52
N ASP A 289 -17.15 -3.72 -20.47
CA ASP A 289 -16.81 -3.02 -21.70
C ASP A 289 -16.26 -1.60 -21.44
N ASN A 290 -16.72 -0.99 -20.35
CA ASN A 290 -16.33 0.34 -19.96
C ASN A 290 -15.14 0.38 -18.98
N LEU A 291 -14.44 -0.75 -18.75
CA LEU A 291 -13.13 -0.78 -18.08
C LEU A 291 -12.04 -1.09 -19.10
N ALA A 292 -11.32 -0.05 -19.53
CA ALA A 292 -10.32 -0.18 -20.59
C ALA A 292 -8.97 -0.68 -20.07
N PHE A 293 -8.64 -0.34 -18.82
CA PHE A 293 -7.31 -0.48 -18.26
C PHE A 293 -7.34 -0.62 -16.74
N MET A 294 -6.48 -1.48 -16.18
CA MET A 294 -6.25 -1.54 -14.75
C MET A 294 -4.79 -1.85 -14.42
N ILE A 295 -4.23 -1.16 -13.44
CA ILE A 295 -2.97 -1.53 -12.79
C ILE A 295 -3.24 -1.93 -11.34
N ALA A 296 -2.61 -3.01 -10.92
CA ALA A 296 -2.53 -3.45 -9.54
C ALA A 296 -1.07 -3.40 -9.08
N ALA A 297 -0.81 -2.78 -7.92
CA ALA A 297 0.54 -2.61 -7.39
C ALA A 297 1.18 -3.91 -6.88
N SER A 298 0.43 -5.00 -6.72
CA SER A 298 0.93 -6.30 -6.24
C SER A 298 0.25 -7.49 -6.94
N MET A 299 0.84 -8.69 -6.81
CA MET A 299 0.24 -9.94 -7.28
C MET A 299 -0.94 -10.35 -6.38
N TRP A 300 -1.68 -11.37 -6.81
CA TRP A 300 -2.90 -11.83 -6.14
C TRP A 300 -2.70 -12.34 -4.69
N ASN A 301 -1.48 -12.64 -4.28
CA ASN A 301 -1.10 -13.16 -2.96
C ASN A 301 0.00 -12.34 -2.27
N GLN A 302 0.28 -11.13 -2.73
CA GLN A 302 1.40 -10.31 -2.26
C GLN A 302 0.92 -9.01 -1.63
N SER A 303 1.76 -8.46 -0.76
CA SER A 303 1.55 -7.13 -0.21
C SER A 303 1.99 -6.04 -1.18
N SER A 304 1.49 -4.82 -0.97
CA SER A 304 2.11 -3.61 -1.48
C SER A 304 2.71 -2.82 -0.32
N TYR A 305 3.79 -2.11 -0.59
CA TYR A 305 4.65 -1.56 0.44
C TYR A 305 4.73 -0.04 0.36
N THR A 306 4.88 0.55 1.54
CA THR A 306 5.45 1.89 1.68
C THR A 306 6.87 1.91 1.16
N ASP A 307 7.32 3.09 0.76
CA ASP A 307 8.70 3.31 0.36
C ASP A 307 9.64 3.18 1.57
N ASN A 308 10.23 1.99 1.67
CA ASN A 308 11.23 1.59 2.65
C ASN A 308 12.06 0.51 1.96
N ASP A 309 12.80 0.93 0.95
CA ASP A 309 13.46 0.11 -0.04
C ASP A 309 14.93 -0.18 0.35
N SER A 310 15.17 -0.47 1.64
CA SER A 310 16.49 -0.97 2.06
C SER A 310 16.65 -2.45 1.69
N GLU A 311 17.60 -2.76 0.81
CA GLU A 311 17.90 -4.14 0.39
C GLU A 311 19.36 -4.49 0.66
N LYS A 312 19.59 -5.72 1.16
CA LYS A 312 20.92 -6.33 1.15
C LYS A 312 21.13 -7.03 -0.19
N THR A 313 21.97 -6.44 -1.05
CA THR A 313 22.34 -7.00 -2.35
C THR A 313 22.94 -8.41 -2.22
N ALA A 314 22.96 -9.18 -3.31
CA ALA A 314 23.63 -10.47 -3.39
C ALA A 314 25.14 -10.43 -3.00
N SER A 315 25.78 -9.25 -3.10
CA SER A 315 27.16 -9.01 -2.62
C SER A 315 27.28 -8.76 -1.12
N GLY A 316 26.18 -8.76 -0.38
CA GLY A 316 26.13 -8.45 1.05
C GLY A 316 26.18 -6.96 1.39
N GLN A 317 26.20 -6.08 0.39
CA GLN A 317 26.11 -4.62 0.58
C GLN A 317 24.66 -4.21 0.80
N THR A 318 24.40 -3.39 1.82
CA THR A 318 23.11 -2.74 2.00
C THR A 318 23.01 -1.51 1.10
N VAL A 319 21.99 -1.49 0.25
CA VAL A 319 21.54 -0.30 -0.47
C VAL A 319 20.50 0.36 0.40
N ASN A 320 20.77 1.61 0.78
CA ASN A 320 19.80 2.44 1.47
C ASN A 320 19.15 3.29 0.40
N ASP A 321 17.84 3.21 0.27
CA ASP A 321 17.07 4.14 -0.53
C ASP A 321 17.61 4.32 -1.95
N HIS A 322 17.31 3.31 -2.77
CA HIS A 322 17.82 3.16 -4.12
C HIS A 322 17.46 4.35 -5.00
N ASN A 323 16.30 4.95 -4.77
CA ASN A 323 15.69 5.96 -5.60
C ASN A 323 14.92 7.02 -4.77
N PRO A 324 15.59 7.82 -3.90
CA PRO A 324 14.94 8.66 -2.87
C PRO A 324 13.89 9.67 -3.34
N GLU A 325 13.80 9.90 -4.65
CA GLU A 325 12.76 10.70 -5.29
C GLU A 325 11.39 9.98 -5.33
N ASP A 326 11.29 8.67 -5.13
CA ASP A 326 10.07 7.85 -5.20
C ASP A 326 9.33 7.68 -3.85
N ALA A 327 9.53 8.65 -2.97
CA ALA A 327 8.95 8.77 -1.64
C ALA A 327 7.50 8.27 -1.44
N PHE A 328 7.28 7.75 -0.22
CA PHE A 328 6.02 7.39 0.47
C PHE A 328 5.47 6.00 0.16
N VAL A 329 5.22 5.67 -1.11
CA VAL A 329 4.64 4.38 -1.49
C VAL A 329 5.39 3.83 -2.69
N GLU A 330 6.11 2.73 -2.47
CA GLU A 330 7.10 2.13 -3.36
C GLU A 330 6.68 2.18 -4.84
N TRP A 331 5.70 1.37 -5.23
CA TRP A 331 5.36 1.23 -6.64
C TRP A 331 4.75 2.50 -7.24
N THR A 332 3.92 3.21 -6.47
CA THR A 332 3.32 4.46 -6.94
C THR A 332 4.39 5.53 -7.18
N GLY A 333 5.39 5.65 -6.30
CA GLY A 333 6.49 6.61 -6.44
C GLY A 333 7.25 6.43 -7.75
N ASP A 334 7.66 5.19 -8.03
CA ASP A 334 8.30 4.78 -9.29
C ASP A 334 7.42 5.10 -10.50
N PHE A 335 6.13 4.79 -10.42
CA PHE A 335 5.18 5.06 -11.49
C PHE A 335 5.08 6.56 -11.79
N LEU A 336 5.06 7.42 -10.77
CA LEU A 336 5.01 8.86 -10.96
C LEU A 336 6.30 9.41 -11.58
N LEU A 337 7.47 8.87 -11.23
CA LEU A 337 8.74 9.20 -11.89
C LEU A 337 8.68 8.92 -13.39
N GLU A 338 8.14 7.75 -13.75
CA GLU A 338 7.92 7.41 -15.16
C GLU A 338 6.83 8.26 -15.81
N LEU A 339 5.78 8.63 -15.09
CA LEU A 339 4.72 9.50 -15.60
C LEU A 339 5.28 10.86 -16.06
N ALA A 340 6.17 11.46 -15.28
CA ALA A 340 6.86 12.69 -15.67
C ALA A 340 7.83 12.49 -16.84
N ALA A 341 8.55 11.37 -16.87
CA ALA A 341 9.48 11.07 -17.95
C ALA A 341 8.78 10.78 -19.29
N TRP A 342 7.65 10.05 -19.28
CA TRP A 342 6.95 9.60 -20.48
C TRP A 342 5.90 10.58 -21.02
N SER A 343 5.51 11.58 -20.24
CA SER A 343 4.59 12.63 -20.67
C SER A 343 5.25 13.72 -21.53
N SER A 344 6.56 13.68 -21.77
CA SER A 344 7.28 14.70 -22.55
C SER A 344 8.31 14.15 -23.56
N GLY A 345 8.78 15.02 -24.46
CA GLY A 345 9.88 14.74 -25.37
C GLY A 345 9.65 13.57 -26.33
N GLU A 346 10.73 12.84 -26.67
CA GLU A 346 10.68 11.70 -27.59
C GLU A 346 9.85 10.53 -27.04
N LYS A 347 9.88 10.31 -25.73
CA LYS A 347 9.06 9.30 -25.05
C LYS A 347 7.57 9.56 -25.27
N TRP A 348 7.14 10.81 -25.19
CA TRP A 348 5.74 11.18 -25.45
C TRP A 348 5.32 10.92 -26.90
N ILE A 349 6.23 11.15 -27.87
CA ILE A 349 5.95 10.82 -29.29
C ILE A 349 5.69 9.33 -29.45
N GLN A 350 6.45 8.47 -28.76
CA GLN A 350 6.22 7.02 -28.77
C GLN A 350 4.86 6.66 -28.18
N VAL A 351 4.49 7.28 -27.05
CA VAL A 351 3.16 7.09 -26.45
C VAL A 351 2.04 7.47 -27.42
N GLN A 352 2.16 8.62 -28.10
CA GLN A 352 1.18 9.07 -29.10
C GLN A 352 1.13 8.16 -30.33
N GLN A 353 2.26 7.57 -30.72
CA GLN A 353 2.30 6.59 -31.80
C GLN A 353 1.60 5.30 -31.38
N TYR A 354 1.94 4.74 -30.22
CA TYR A 354 1.33 3.54 -29.67
C TYR A 354 -0.19 3.69 -29.51
N ALA A 355 -0.65 4.82 -28.99
CA ALA A 355 -2.08 5.13 -28.87
C ALA A 355 -2.81 5.07 -30.23
N ARG A 356 -2.19 5.61 -31.28
CA ARG A 356 -2.75 5.58 -32.65
C ARG A 356 -2.75 4.18 -33.24
N GLU A 357 -1.67 3.42 -33.07
CA GLU A 357 -1.53 2.06 -33.61
C GLU A 357 -2.54 1.09 -33.00
N HIS A 358 -2.85 1.25 -31.71
CA HIS A 358 -3.79 0.40 -30.99
C HIS A 358 -5.22 0.98 -30.87
N ALA A 359 -5.47 2.16 -31.45
CA ALA A 359 -6.74 2.87 -31.37
C ALA A 359 -7.26 3.04 -29.93
N ILE A 360 -6.35 3.41 -29.01
CA ILE A 360 -6.63 3.66 -27.59
C ILE A 360 -6.39 5.12 -27.23
N ASP A 361 -6.87 5.52 -26.05
CA ASP A 361 -6.63 6.86 -25.55
C ASP A 361 -5.16 7.06 -25.10
N THR A 362 -4.64 8.27 -25.28
CA THR A 362 -3.22 8.60 -25.05
C THR A 362 -2.76 8.45 -23.59
N GLU A 363 -3.62 8.71 -22.60
CA GLU A 363 -3.37 8.48 -21.18
C GLU A 363 -3.23 6.99 -20.87
N ILE A 364 -4.02 6.15 -21.54
CA ILE A 364 -3.97 4.70 -21.37
C ILE A 364 -2.63 4.18 -21.92
N ALA A 365 -2.23 4.66 -23.09
CA ALA A 365 -0.89 4.39 -23.63
C ALA A 365 0.20 4.90 -22.69
N LEU A 366 0.07 6.10 -22.14
CA LEU A 366 1.02 6.67 -21.18
C LEU A 366 1.18 5.76 -19.96
N PHE A 367 0.08 5.37 -19.32
CA PHE A 367 0.10 4.52 -18.14
C PHE A 367 0.66 3.12 -18.45
N TYR A 368 0.35 2.55 -19.62
CA TYR A 368 0.91 1.29 -20.07
C TYR A 368 2.44 1.38 -20.23
N HIS A 369 2.92 2.48 -20.82
CA HIS A 369 4.36 2.73 -20.95
C HIS A 369 5.04 2.92 -19.60
N CYS A 370 4.43 3.70 -18.70
CA CYS A 370 4.94 3.92 -17.35
C CYS A 370 5.05 2.59 -16.59
N PHE A 371 4.00 1.77 -16.61
CA PHE A 371 4.00 0.45 -15.97
C PHE A 371 5.18 -0.40 -16.43
N TRP A 372 5.35 -0.61 -17.73
CA TRP A 372 6.43 -1.46 -18.23
C TRP A 372 7.82 -0.85 -18.03
N SER A 373 7.93 0.48 -18.03
CA SER A 373 9.19 1.17 -17.70
C SER A 373 9.57 0.98 -16.23
N VAL A 374 8.59 1.01 -15.30
CA VAL A 374 8.80 0.62 -13.89
C VAL A 374 9.25 -0.83 -13.80
N LYS A 375 8.65 -1.73 -14.58
CA LYS A 375 9.06 -3.14 -14.66
C LYS A 375 10.44 -3.36 -15.30
N GLY A 376 11.11 -2.30 -15.75
CA GLY A 376 12.46 -2.38 -16.33
C GLY A 376 12.50 -2.70 -17.83
N ALA A 377 11.37 -2.65 -18.53
CA ALA A 377 11.33 -2.96 -19.95
C ALA A 377 12.05 -1.86 -20.76
N ALA A 378 13.03 -2.27 -21.57
CA ALA A 378 13.75 -1.37 -22.47
C ALA A 378 12.93 -0.96 -23.72
N ALA A 379 11.87 -1.72 -24.03
CA ALA A 379 10.95 -1.47 -25.13
C ALA A 379 9.53 -1.84 -24.70
N ILE A 380 8.53 -1.17 -25.26
CA ILE A 380 7.11 -1.32 -24.90
C ILE A 380 6.31 -1.57 -26.19
N PRO A 381 5.54 -2.68 -26.29
CA PRO A 381 5.43 -3.76 -25.31
C PRO A 381 6.77 -4.49 -25.13
N PRO A 382 7.00 -5.14 -23.97
CA PRO A 382 8.22 -5.88 -23.74
C PRO A 382 8.34 -7.07 -24.72
N PRO A 383 9.56 -7.54 -25.02
CA PRO A 383 9.75 -8.73 -25.84
C PRO A 383 9.13 -9.97 -25.16
N VAL A 384 8.71 -10.95 -25.96
CA VAL A 384 8.18 -12.22 -25.45
C VAL A 384 9.21 -12.88 -24.53
N GLY A 385 8.77 -13.29 -23.34
CA GLY A 385 9.63 -13.89 -22.32
C GLY A 385 10.44 -12.89 -21.50
N PHE A 386 10.11 -11.60 -21.56
CA PHE A 386 10.68 -10.60 -20.65
C PHE A 386 10.46 -10.98 -19.19
N ASP A 387 11.55 -11.06 -18.44
CA ASP A 387 11.56 -11.25 -17.00
C ASP A 387 11.86 -9.91 -16.30
N PRO A 388 10.88 -9.32 -15.59
CA PRO A 388 11.05 -8.06 -14.89
C PRO A 388 12.05 -8.09 -13.74
N ALA A 389 12.31 -9.25 -13.12
CA ALA A 389 12.94 -9.34 -11.80
C ALA A 389 14.36 -8.75 -11.73
N ASP A 390 15.09 -8.70 -12.85
CA ASP A 390 16.45 -8.16 -12.91
C ASP A 390 16.54 -6.67 -13.27
N ALA A 391 15.47 -6.08 -13.82
CA ALA A 391 15.49 -4.73 -14.40
C ALA A 391 14.46 -3.77 -13.78
N THR A 392 13.52 -4.29 -12.98
CA THR A 392 12.47 -3.52 -12.31
C THR A 392 13.04 -2.39 -11.45
N LYS A 393 12.32 -1.28 -11.34
CA LYS A 393 12.66 -0.14 -10.49
C LYS A 393 12.23 -0.34 -9.05
N THR A 394 11.16 -1.09 -8.86
CA THR A 394 10.61 -1.48 -7.56
C THR A 394 11.56 -2.44 -6.86
N ILE A 395 12.22 -2.01 -5.79
CA ILE A 395 13.23 -2.83 -5.11
C ILE A 395 12.61 -4.11 -4.57
N ARG A 396 11.36 -4.03 -4.13
CA ARG A 396 10.58 -5.14 -3.57
C ARG A 396 10.28 -6.24 -4.59
N GLU A 397 10.56 -6.00 -5.86
CA GLU A 397 10.49 -6.96 -6.96
C GLU A 397 11.88 -7.49 -7.38
N ARG A 398 12.99 -6.87 -6.96
CA ARG A 398 14.34 -7.26 -7.40
C ARG A 398 14.85 -8.53 -6.74
N ARG A 399 15.65 -9.28 -7.53
CA ARG A 399 16.76 -10.16 -7.13
C ARG A 399 16.66 -10.89 -5.78
N GLY A 400 15.55 -11.61 -5.57
CA GLY A 400 15.43 -12.63 -4.53
C GLY A 400 14.47 -12.33 -3.39
N LEU A 401 13.83 -11.16 -3.37
CA LEU A 401 12.73 -10.87 -2.45
C LEU A 401 11.36 -11.13 -3.08
N GLU A 402 11.12 -10.69 -4.33
CA GLU A 402 9.85 -10.85 -5.07
C GLU A 402 8.58 -10.78 -4.19
N ILE A 403 8.53 -9.81 -3.28
CA ILE A 403 7.44 -9.66 -2.29
C ILE A 403 6.35 -8.69 -2.76
N GLN A 404 6.62 -7.91 -3.83
CA GLN A 404 5.64 -7.07 -4.52
C GLN A 404 5.85 -7.14 -6.04
N THR A 405 4.89 -7.72 -6.75
CA THR A 405 4.95 -7.88 -8.21
C THR A 405 3.73 -7.23 -8.87
N PRO A 406 3.86 -5.99 -9.36
CA PRO A 406 2.77 -5.28 -10.00
C PRO A 406 2.21 -6.01 -11.24
N ARG A 407 0.90 -5.92 -11.44
CA ARG A 407 0.13 -6.55 -12.53
C ARG A 407 -0.67 -5.51 -13.32
N ILE A 408 -0.95 -5.81 -14.58
CA ILE A 408 -1.68 -4.92 -15.49
C ILE A 408 -2.73 -5.70 -16.27
N TYR A 409 -3.87 -5.07 -16.52
CA TYR A 409 -4.89 -5.48 -17.46
C TYR A 409 -5.07 -4.38 -18.49
N ALA A 410 -4.94 -4.73 -19.77
CA ALA A 410 -5.11 -3.83 -20.90
C ALA A 410 -6.01 -4.51 -21.93
N ARG A 411 -7.20 -3.96 -22.16
CA ARG A 411 -8.24 -4.63 -22.97
C ARG A 411 -7.82 -4.91 -24.41
N TRP A 412 -6.97 -4.06 -24.99
CA TRP A 412 -6.53 -4.16 -26.38
C TRP A 412 -5.32 -5.10 -26.55
N VAL A 413 -4.68 -5.51 -25.45
CA VAL A 413 -3.59 -6.50 -25.49
C VAL A 413 -4.25 -7.87 -25.43
N SER A 414 -4.24 -8.59 -26.54
CA SER A 414 -4.93 -9.88 -26.71
C SER A 414 -4.31 -11.05 -25.94
N GLU A 415 -3.53 -10.78 -24.90
CA GLU A 415 -2.90 -11.82 -24.10
C GLU A 415 -3.71 -12.05 -22.83
N THR A 416 -4.09 -13.31 -22.65
CA THR A 416 -4.66 -13.86 -21.41
C THR A 416 -3.85 -13.32 -20.22
N PRO A 417 -4.49 -12.85 -19.13
CA PRO A 417 -3.74 -12.44 -17.94
C PRO A 417 -2.79 -13.59 -17.57
N VAL A 418 -1.48 -13.35 -17.65
CA VAL A 418 -0.50 -14.33 -17.19
C VAL A 418 -0.74 -14.47 -15.68
N PRO A 419 -1.02 -15.68 -15.17
CA PRO A 419 -1.38 -15.93 -13.77
C PRO A 419 -0.47 -15.23 -12.74
#